data_AF-A7RWY8-F1
#
_entry.id   AF-A7RWY8-F1
#
_cell.length_a   1.000
_cell.length_b   1.000
_cell.length_c   1.000
_cell.angle_alpha   90.00
_cell.angle_beta   90.00
_cell.angle_gamma   90.00
#
_symmetry.space_group_name_H-M   'P 1'
#
loop_
_entity.id
_entity.type
_entity.pdbx_description
1 polymer ?
#
loop_
_entity_poly.entity_id
_entity_poly.type
_entity_poly.pdbx_seq_one_letter_code
_entity_poly.pdbx_strand_id
1 'polypeptide(L)'
;MGGMTNLRVGPRDLVSMDGMANLRVGSRDLVSIDGMANLRVGSRDLVSIDGMTNLRVGPRDLVSMDGMANLRVGPRDLVSMDGMANLRVGPRDFVSMDGMANLRVGPRDLVSKDGIANLRAGPRDLFSKDGMANLRAGPRDLVSIDGMANLRAGPRDLVSMDGMANLRVGPRDLVSLDGMAHCWVGQLDFVPRDVISNPRDGQFDSGFGRWDFSLMRPYDFLRTSAGVR
;
A
#
# COMPACT_ATOMS: atom_id res chain seq x y z
N MET A 1 -17.16 34.39 21.14
CA MET A 1 -15.85 34.07 21.71
C MET A 1 -14.87 33.90 20.56
N GLY A 2 -13.92 34.82 20.40
CA GLY A 2 -12.93 34.75 19.31
C GLY A 2 -11.90 33.67 19.63
N GLY A 3 -12.15 32.44 19.19
CA GLY A 3 -11.15 31.37 19.30
C GLY A 3 -9.89 31.76 18.54
N MET A 4 -8.72 31.54 19.14
CA MET A 4 -7.43 31.75 18.49
C MET A 4 -7.41 30.93 17.19
N THR A 5 -7.57 31.61 16.06
CA THR A 5 -7.76 30.92 14.78
C THR A 5 -6.47 30.36 14.23
N ASN A 6 -5.32 30.87 14.65
CA ASN A 6 -4.01 30.48 14.16
C ASN A 6 -2.93 30.68 15.23
N LEU A 7 -2.17 29.62 15.52
CA LEU A 7 -0.99 29.69 16.38
C LEU A 7 0.27 29.20 15.64
N ARG A 8 1.42 29.79 15.97
CA ARG A 8 2.74 29.34 15.53
C ARG A 8 3.63 29.12 16.74
N VAL A 9 4.23 27.94 16.81
CA VAL A 9 5.17 27.54 17.84
C VAL A 9 6.56 27.41 17.23
N GLY A 10 7.59 27.69 18.02
CA GLY A 10 8.98 27.60 17.61
C GLY A 10 9.46 26.15 17.55
N PRO A 11 10.77 25.93 17.30
CA PRO A 11 11.39 24.62 17.37
C PRO A 11 11.85 24.27 18.79
N ARG A 12 11.91 22.96 19.08
CA ARG A 12 12.25 22.36 20.38
C ARG A 12 11.28 22.66 21.51
N ASP A 13 10.01 22.72 21.17
CA ASP A 13 8.92 23.03 22.10
C ASP A 13 8.12 21.77 22.48
N LEU A 14 7.48 21.85 23.65
CA LEU A 14 6.44 20.93 24.09
C LEU A 14 5.10 21.58 23.81
N VAL A 15 4.30 20.96 22.94
CA VAL A 15 3.02 21.49 22.49
C VAL A 15 1.93 20.56 23.00
N SER A 16 1.10 21.06 23.91
CA SER A 16 -0.11 20.36 24.37
C SER A 16 -1.30 21.28 24.24
N MET A 17 -2.30 20.88 23.47
CA MET A 17 -3.48 21.69 23.19
C MET A 17 -4.75 20.85 23.04
N ASP A 18 -5.86 21.48 23.37
CA ASP A 18 -7.22 20.99 23.15
C ASP A 18 -8.00 22.05 22.35
N GLY A 19 -8.68 21.63 21.29
CA GLY A 19 -9.72 22.43 20.64
C GLY A 19 -9.23 23.69 19.93
N MET A 20 -8.60 23.55 18.76
CA MET A 20 -8.16 24.68 17.93
C MET A 20 -8.44 24.54 16.43
N ALA A 21 -8.50 25.69 15.75
CA ALA A 21 -8.70 25.72 14.30
C ALA A 21 -7.40 25.44 13.52
N ASN A 22 -6.32 26.17 13.78
CA ASN A 22 -5.07 26.01 13.02
C ASN A 22 -3.81 26.17 13.88
N LEU A 23 -2.87 25.24 13.73
CA LEU A 23 -1.56 25.30 14.39
C LEU A 23 -0.43 25.02 13.41
N ARG A 24 0.69 25.71 13.59
CA ARG A 24 1.98 25.38 12.97
C ARG A 24 3.03 25.21 14.05
N VAL A 25 3.67 24.05 14.04
CA VAL A 25 4.73 23.68 14.97
C VAL A 25 6.06 23.66 14.20
N GLY A 26 7.15 23.97 14.91
CA GLY A 26 8.49 24.07 14.39
C GLY A 26 9.09 22.69 14.10
N SER A 27 10.27 22.42 14.65
CA SER A 27 10.99 21.17 14.39
C SER A 27 11.71 20.71 15.65
N ARG A 28 11.82 19.39 15.82
CA ARG A 28 12.26 18.72 17.05
C ARG A 28 11.32 18.93 18.24
N ASP A 29 10.03 18.92 17.98
CA ASP A 29 8.96 19.18 18.92
C ASP A 29 8.29 17.89 19.40
N LEU A 30 7.73 17.94 20.61
CA LEU A 30 6.78 16.92 21.08
C LEU A 30 5.39 17.53 21.03
N VAL A 31 4.50 16.93 20.25
CA VAL A 31 3.17 17.46 19.97
C VAL A 31 2.11 16.47 20.45
N SER A 32 1.26 16.91 21.37
CA SER A 32 0.09 16.19 21.85
C SER A 32 -1.14 17.07 21.68
N ILE A 33 -2.10 16.63 20.86
CA ILE A 33 -3.28 17.43 20.54
C ILE A 33 -4.52 16.56 20.65
N ASP A 34 -5.55 17.10 21.29
CA ASP A 34 -6.91 16.59 21.27
C ASP A 34 -7.80 17.57 20.48
N GLY A 35 -8.46 17.11 19.42
CA GLY A 35 -9.44 17.89 18.67
C GLY A 35 -8.86 19.10 17.92
N MET A 36 -8.53 18.94 16.63
CA MET A 36 -8.06 20.07 15.81
C MET A 36 -8.49 20.00 14.33
N ALA A 37 -8.75 21.16 13.73
CA ALA A 37 -9.08 21.20 12.30
C ALA A 37 -7.84 21.08 11.40
N ASN A 38 -6.79 21.90 11.60
CA ASN A 38 -5.59 21.85 10.77
C ASN A 38 -4.28 21.97 11.57
N LEU A 39 -3.37 21.02 11.38
CA LEU A 39 -2.01 21.07 11.92
C LEU A 39 -0.96 20.98 10.81
N ARG A 40 0.12 21.73 10.99
CA ARG A 40 1.38 21.53 10.26
C ARG A 40 2.52 21.37 11.25
N VAL A 41 3.21 20.25 11.16
CA VAL A 41 4.38 19.90 11.97
C VAL A 41 5.61 19.92 11.05
N GLY A 42 6.76 20.31 11.57
CA GLY A 42 7.98 20.45 10.79
C GLY A 42 8.70 19.12 10.62
N SER A 43 9.80 18.91 11.33
CA SER A 43 10.65 17.74 11.04
C SER A 43 11.39 17.28 12.29
N ARG A 44 11.62 15.97 12.39
CA ARG A 44 12.13 15.28 13.58
C ARG A 44 11.22 15.43 14.80
N ASP A 45 9.93 15.41 14.59
CA ASP A 45 8.90 15.63 15.60
C ASP A 45 8.31 14.30 16.07
N LEU A 46 7.88 14.25 17.33
CA LEU A 46 7.04 13.16 17.86
C LEU A 46 5.62 13.70 18.01
N VAL A 47 4.67 13.10 17.32
CA VAL A 47 3.30 13.60 17.20
C VAL A 47 2.31 12.55 17.67
N SER A 48 1.49 12.92 18.66
CA SER A 48 0.35 12.13 19.15
C SER A 48 -0.91 12.96 19.04
N ILE A 49 -1.90 12.50 18.27
CA ILE A 49 -3.13 13.26 18.04
C ILE A 49 -4.34 12.36 18.19
N ASP A 50 -5.36 12.86 18.89
CA ASP A 50 -6.70 12.31 18.90
C ASP A 50 -7.65 13.31 18.22
N GLY A 51 -8.39 12.85 17.20
CA GLY A 51 -9.41 13.66 16.53
C GLY A 51 -8.86 14.83 15.70
N MET A 52 -8.64 14.61 14.39
CA MET A 52 -8.17 15.68 13.49
C MET A 52 -8.82 15.67 12.11
N THR A 53 -8.97 16.85 11.50
CA THR A 53 -9.43 16.92 10.10
C THR A 53 -8.26 16.83 9.11
N ASN A 54 -7.24 17.69 9.23
CA ASN A 54 -6.10 17.71 8.32
C ASN A 54 -4.76 17.85 9.04
N LEU A 55 -3.84 16.92 8.78
CA LEU A 55 -2.46 16.99 9.22
C LEU A 55 -1.48 17.03 8.06
N ARG A 56 -0.43 17.84 8.20
CA ARG A 56 0.79 17.74 7.40
C ARG A 56 2.00 17.62 8.31
N VAL A 57 2.75 16.56 8.11
CA VAL A 57 3.97 16.22 8.82
C VAL A 57 5.13 16.32 7.82
N GLY A 58 6.26 16.87 8.24
CA GLY A 58 7.45 16.87 7.40
C GLY A 58 8.30 15.62 7.68
N PRO A 59 9.56 15.61 7.28
CA PRO A 59 10.36 14.39 7.26
C PRO A 59 10.97 14.02 8.62
N ARG A 60 11.18 12.71 8.79
CA ARG A 60 11.79 12.03 9.94
C ARG A 60 10.97 12.10 11.23
N ASP A 61 9.66 12.02 11.09
CA ASP A 61 8.72 12.15 12.21
C ASP A 61 8.20 10.78 12.67
N LEU A 62 7.85 10.72 13.95
CA LEU A 62 7.09 9.61 14.51
C LEU A 62 5.67 10.09 14.76
N VAL A 63 4.69 9.41 14.18
CA VAL A 63 3.30 9.85 14.22
C VAL A 63 2.42 8.71 14.73
N SER A 64 1.69 8.98 15.81
CA SER A 64 0.67 8.10 16.39
C SER A 64 -0.68 8.82 16.43
N MET A 65 -1.73 8.26 15.83
CA MET A 65 -3.01 8.97 15.76
C MET A 65 -4.24 8.07 15.82
N ASP A 66 -5.33 8.65 16.31
CA ASP A 66 -6.67 8.09 16.26
C ASP A 66 -7.65 9.10 15.62
N GLY A 67 -8.55 8.61 14.77
CA GLY A 67 -9.67 9.36 14.21
C GLY A 67 -9.28 10.56 13.34
N MET A 68 -8.96 10.35 12.07
CA MET A 68 -8.62 11.46 11.16
C MET A 68 -9.16 11.35 9.73
N ALA A 69 -9.49 12.51 9.14
CA ALA A 69 -9.90 12.58 7.73
C ALA A 69 -8.71 12.55 6.75
N ASN A 70 -7.72 13.44 6.87
CA ASN A 70 -6.63 13.53 5.88
C ASN A 70 -5.25 13.74 6.48
N LEU A 71 -4.29 12.91 6.06
CA LEU A 71 -2.87 13.05 6.39
C LEU A 71 -1.96 13.15 5.17
N ARG A 72 -0.94 14.00 5.29
CA ARG A 72 0.25 13.97 4.43
C ARG A 72 1.50 13.89 5.28
N VAL A 73 2.31 12.88 5.01
CA VAL A 73 3.55 12.55 5.73
C VAL A 73 4.74 12.81 4.80
N GLY A 74 5.85 13.28 5.38
CA GLY A 74 7.09 13.49 4.68
C GLY A 74 7.83 12.17 4.46
N PRO A 75 9.04 12.19 3.90
CA PRO A 75 9.87 10.99 3.80
C PRO A 75 10.60 10.64 5.10
N ARG A 76 10.83 9.34 5.27
CA ARG A 76 11.51 8.65 6.38
C ARG A 76 10.75 8.71 7.71
N ASP A 77 9.44 8.56 7.64
CA ASP A 77 8.54 8.65 8.78
C ASP A 77 8.10 7.26 9.25
N LEU A 78 7.78 7.19 10.55
CA LEU A 78 7.14 6.02 11.15
C LEU A 78 5.71 6.43 11.56
N VAL A 79 4.72 5.75 11.00
CA VAL A 79 3.31 6.12 11.12
C VAL A 79 2.51 4.95 11.67
N SER A 80 1.83 5.18 12.80
CA SER A 80 0.89 4.26 13.43
C SER A 80 -0.47 4.92 13.60
N MET A 81 -1.54 4.36 13.03
CA MET A 81 -2.85 5.02 13.08
C MET A 81 -4.01 4.05 13.18
N ASP A 82 -5.12 4.55 13.72
CA ASP A 82 -6.43 3.89 13.71
C ASP A 82 -7.48 4.84 13.10
N GLY A 83 -8.37 4.30 12.28
CA GLY A 83 -9.52 5.01 11.71
C GLY A 83 -9.18 6.22 10.83
N MET A 84 -8.91 5.98 9.53
CA MET A 84 -8.56 7.05 8.58
C MET A 84 -9.31 7.05 7.25
N ALA A 85 -9.69 8.23 6.76
CA ALA A 85 -10.23 8.34 5.40
C ALA A 85 -9.12 8.36 4.32
N ASN A 86 -8.12 9.25 4.43
CA ASN A 86 -7.08 9.39 3.40
C ASN A 86 -5.67 9.62 3.96
N LEU A 87 -4.72 8.81 3.52
CA LEU A 87 -3.30 8.97 3.79
C LEU A 87 -2.46 9.12 2.51
N ARG A 88 -1.50 10.06 2.55
CA ARG A 88 -0.40 10.13 1.59
C ARG A 88 0.93 10.14 2.32
N VAL A 89 1.80 9.22 1.94
CA VAL A 89 3.08 8.96 2.59
C VAL A 89 4.22 9.25 1.62
N GLY A 90 5.34 9.75 2.16
CA GLY A 90 6.54 10.01 1.40
C GLY A 90 7.30 8.72 1.12
N PRO A 91 8.47 8.79 0.49
CA PRO A 91 9.33 7.61 0.30
C PRO A 91 10.10 7.22 1.57
N ARG A 92 10.32 5.91 1.71
CA ARG A 92 11.08 5.24 2.78
C ARG A 92 10.39 5.28 4.14
N ASP A 93 9.09 5.12 4.13
CA ASP A 93 8.27 5.19 5.33
C ASP A 93 7.86 3.80 5.78
N PHE A 94 7.63 3.68 7.09
CA PHE A 94 6.99 2.51 7.66
C PHE A 94 5.60 2.91 8.12
N VAL A 95 4.60 2.19 7.66
CA VAL A 95 3.20 2.50 7.92
C VAL A 95 2.48 1.28 8.48
N SER A 96 1.89 1.45 9.65
CA SER A 96 1.08 0.46 10.34
C SER A 96 -0.28 1.08 10.66
N MET A 97 -1.38 0.56 10.11
CA MET A 97 -2.70 1.15 10.34
C MET A 97 -3.80 0.12 10.50
N ASP A 98 -4.84 0.47 11.22
CA ASP A 98 -6.10 -0.27 11.19
C ASP A 98 -7.21 0.63 10.62
N GLY A 99 -8.08 0.06 9.79
CA GLY A 99 -9.24 0.74 9.19
C GLY A 99 -8.92 1.98 8.34
N MET A 100 -8.79 1.82 7.02
CA MET A 100 -8.58 2.96 6.13
C MET A 100 -9.25 2.87 4.76
N ALA A 101 -9.81 3.99 4.29
CA ALA A 101 -10.41 4.04 2.97
C ALA A 101 -9.39 4.18 1.82
N ASN A 102 -8.42 5.10 1.91
CA ASN A 102 -7.44 5.33 0.83
C ASN A 102 -6.02 5.58 1.32
N LEU A 103 -5.08 4.80 0.80
CA LEU A 103 -3.64 4.95 1.01
C LEU A 103 -2.89 5.21 -0.31
N ARG A 104 -1.97 6.18 -0.27
CA ARG A 104 -0.92 6.33 -1.27
C ARG A 104 0.43 6.36 -0.59
N VAL A 105 1.28 5.41 -0.95
CA VAL A 105 2.65 5.31 -0.44
C VAL A 105 3.67 5.68 -1.52
N GLY A 106 4.79 6.23 -1.07
CA GLY A 106 5.93 6.53 -1.92
C GLY A 106 6.76 5.28 -2.18
N PRO A 107 7.85 5.40 -2.95
CA PRO A 107 8.75 4.28 -3.17
C PRO A 107 9.56 3.89 -1.94
N ARG A 108 9.79 2.57 -1.81
CA ARG A 108 10.53 1.90 -0.74
C ARG A 108 9.84 1.97 0.61
N ASP A 109 8.52 1.91 0.58
CA ASP A 109 7.73 1.92 1.79
C ASP A 109 7.43 0.49 2.24
N LEU A 110 7.27 0.33 3.55
CA LEU A 110 6.80 -0.90 4.15
C LEU A 110 5.43 -0.64 4.75
N VAL A 111 4.42 -1.40 4.30
CA VAL A 111 3.06 -1.30 4.84
C VAL A 111 2.62 -2.64 5.38
N SER A 112 2.38 -2.67 6.68
CA SER A 112 1.82 -3.81 7.40
C SER A 112 0.42 -3.43 7.89
N LYS A 113 -0.49 -4.40 7.97
CA LYS A 113 -1.84 -4.35 8.60
C LYS A 113 -3.07 -4.31 7.66
N ASP A 114 -4.24 -4.31 8.28
CA ASP A 114 -5.49 -4.83 7.75
C ASP A 114 -6.50 -3.72 7.43
N GLY A 115 -7.55 -4.07 6.69
CA GLY A 115 -8.72 -3.21 6.54
C GLY A 115 -8.50 -1.98 5.67
N ILE A 116 -7.78 -2.12 4.55
CA ILE A 116 -7.55 -1.03 3.59
C ILE A 116 -8.43 -1.21 2.36
N ALA A 117 -9.30 -0.25 2.07
CA ALA A 117 -10.14 -0.34 0.87
C ALA A 117 -9.32 -0.11 -0.42
N ASN A 118 -8.50 0.94 -0.49
CA ASN A 118 -7.72 1.24 -1.69
C ASN A 118 -6.26 1.61 -1.38
N LEU A 119 -5.32 0.90 -1.99
CA LEU A 119 -3.88 1.19 -1.92
C LEU A 119 -3.30 1.48 -3.30
N ARG A 120 -2.51 2.56 -3.40
CA ARG A 120 -1.59 2.82 -4.51
C ARG A 120 -0.16 2.89 -4.00
N ALA A 121 0.67 2.00 -4.51
CA ALA A 121 2.07 1.88 -4.16
C ALA A 121 3.00 2.62 -5.12
N GLY A 122 4.13 3.06 -4.60
CA GLY A 122 5.30 3.37 -5.39
C GLY A 122 6.07 2.10 -5.76
N PRO A 123 7.21 2.23 -6.46
CA PRO A 123 8.08 1.09 -6.74
C PRO A 123 8.93 0.67 -5.53
N ARG A 124 9.19 -0.64 -5.44
CA ARG A 124 10.01 -1.31 -4.43
C ARG A 124 9.38 -1.30 -3.04
N ASP A 125 8.07 -1.40 -2.99
CA ASP A 125 7.35 -1.43 -1.73
C ASP A 125 7.16 -2.88 -1.25
N LEU A 126 7.00 -3.01 0.06
CA LEU A 126 6.72 -4.29 0.73
C LEU A 126 5.34 -4.24 1.38
N PHE A 127 4.50 -5.21 1.04
CA PHE A 127 3.14 -5.35 1.55
C PHE A 127 2.94 -6.72 2.22
N SER A 128 2.46 -6.68 3.46
CA SER A 128 2.00 -7.86 4.20
C SER A 128 0.70 -7.49 4.92
N LYS A 129 -0.45 -8.02 4.46
CA LYS A 129 -1.77 -7.56 4.93
C LYS A 129 -2.85 -8.63 4.86
N ASP A 130 -3.88 -8.45 5.68
CA ASP A 130 -5.14 -9.18 5.57
C ASP A 130 -6.27 -8.22 5.18
N GLY A 131 -7.11 -8.63 4.22
CA GLY A 131 -8.31 -7.90 3.84
C GLY A 131 -8.04 -6.56 3.12
N MET A 132 -8.08 -6.58 1.79
CA MET A 132 -8.01 -5.37 0.97
C MET A 132 -8.95 -5.42 -0.23
N ALA A 133 -9.63 -4.31 -0.54
CA ALA A 133 -10.48 -4.28 -1.74
C ALA A 133 -9.63 -4.10 -3.01
N ASN A 134 -8.78 -3.06 -3.09
CA ASN A 134 -8.04 -2.74 -4.31
C ASN A 134 -6.57 -2.39 -4.04
N LEU A 135 -5.64 -3.08 -4.70
CA LEU A 135 -4.21 -2.73 -4.74
C LEU A 135 -3.75 -2.41 -6.15
N ARG A 136 -3.04 -1.29 -6.30
CA ARG A 136 -2.19 -1.01 -7.46
C ARG A 136 -0.74 -0.91 -7.00
N ALA A 137 0.00 -2.00 -7.19
CA ALA A 137 1.42 -2.07 -6.89
C ALA A 137 2.24 -1.33 -7.98
N GLY A 138 3.37 -0.76 -7.57
CA GLY A 138 4.42 -0.28 -8.45
C GLY A 138 5.31 -1.43 -8.92
N PRO A 139 6.32 -1.17 -9.75
CA PRO A 139 7.25 -2.19 -10.19
C PRO A 139 8.26 -2.58 -9.10
N ARG A 140 8.60 -3.87 -9.06
CA ARG A 140 9.53 -4.50 -8.12
C ARG A 140 9.01 -4.53 -6.70
N ASP A 141 7.70 -4.66 -6.55
CA ASP A 141 7.06 -4.76 -5.25
C ASP A 141 7.04 -6.22 -4.77
N LEU A 142 7.04 -6.38 -3.46
CA LEU A 142 6.81 -7.67 -2.80
C LEU A 142 5.44 -7.61 -2.12
N VAL A 143 4.51 -8.44 -2.58
CA VAL A 143 3.11 -8.43 -2.16
C VAL A 143 2.78 -9.78 -1.53
N SER A 144 2.41 -9.79 -0.25
CA SER A 144 1.88 -10.96 0.45
C SER A 144 0.54 -10.60 1.10
N ILE A 145 -0.58 -11.07 0.57
CA ILE A 145 -1.90 -10.63 1.04
C ILE A 145 -2.93 -11.76 1.09
N ASP A 146 -3.64 -11.84 2.21
CA ASP A 146 -4.75 -12.76 2.40
C ASP A 146 -6.08 -11.99 2.26
N GLY A 147 -6.96 -12.44 1.36
CA GLY A 147 -8.25 -11.82 1.12
C GLY A 147 -8.16 -10.50 0.33
N MET A 148 -8.21 -10.57 -1.00
CA MET A 148 -8.26 -9.40 -1.86
C MET A 148 -9.34 -9.42 -2.95
N ALA A 149 -9.98 -8.28 -3.23
CA ALA A 149 -10.87 -8.21 -4.40
C ALA A 149 -10.10 -7.98 -5.72
N ASN A 150 -9.25 -6.94 -5.83
CA ASN A 150 -8.54 -6.62 -7.07
C ASN A 150 -7.07 -6.24 -6.86
N LEU A 151 -6.15 -6.96 -7.52
CA LEU A 151 -4.73 -6.60 -7.62
C LEU A 151 -4.35 -6.18 -9.04
N ARG A 152 -3.64 -5.06 -9.17
CA ARG A 152 -2.86 -4.71 -10.36
C ARG A 152 -1.38 -4.56 -9.99
N ALA A 153 -0.60 -5.60 -10.24
CA ALA A 153 0.83 -5.62 -10.04
C ALA A 153 1.58 -4.87 -11.17
N GLY A 154 2.69 -4.24 -10.80
CA GLY A 154 3.67 -3.69 -11.73
C GLY A 154 4.60 -4.80 -12.26
N PRO A 155 5.50 -4.48 -13.19
CA PRO A 155 6.47 -5.45 -13.69
C PRO A 155 7.55 -5.79 -12.66
N ARG A 156 7.96 -7.06 -12.66
CA ARG A 156 8.98 -7.66 -11.78
C ARG A 156 8.55 -7.74 -10.32
N ASP A 157 7.26 -7.91 -10.09
CA ASP A 157 6.73 -8.06 -8.74
C ASP A 157 6.83 -9.52 -8.29
N LEU A 158 6.94 -9.73 -6.99
CA LEU A 158 6.77 -11.04 -6.38
C LEU A 158 5.47 -10.99 -5.57
N VAL A 159 4.51 -11.84 -5.94
CA VAL A 159 3.13 -11.83 -5.44
C VAL A 159 2.81 -13.18 -4.83
N SER A 160 2.45 -13.20 -3.55
CA SER A 160 1.91 -14.36 -2.83
C SER A 160 0.54 -13.99 -2.28
N MET A 161 -0.50 -14.77 -2.58
CA MET A 161 -1.86 -14.43 -2.16
C MET A 161 -2.68 -15.67 -1.83
N ASP A 162 -3.53 -15.55 -0.82
CA ASP A 162 -4.64 -16.48 -0.55
C ASP A 162 -5.97 -15.73 -0.67
N GLY A 163 -6.93 -16.29 -1.40
CA GLY A 163 -8.28 -15.73 -1.54
C GLY A 163 -8.32 -14.43 -2.34
N MET A 164 -8.46 -14.51 -3.66
CA MET A 164 -8.64 -13.31 -4.50
C MET A 164 -9.65 -13.44 -5.64
N ALA A 165 -10.38 -12.36 -5.91
CA ALA A 165 -11.30 -12.30 -7.04
C ALA A 165 -10.60 -12.00 -8.37
N ASN A 166 -9.87 -10.88 -8.51
CA ASN A 166 -9.26 -10.46 -9.78
C ASN A 166 -7.78 -10.07 -9.66
N LEU A 167 -6.94 -10.73 -10.44
CA LEU A 167 -5.51 -10.42 -10.54
C LEU A 167 -5.13 -9.89 -11.93
N ARG A 168 -4.35 -8.81 -11.99
CA ARG A 168 -3.61 -8.40 -13.19
C ARG A 168 -2.13 -8.27 -12.89
N VAL A 169 -1.31 -9.07 -13.56
CA VAL A 169 0.16 -9.08 -13.40
C VAL A 169 0.90 -8.46 -14.59
N GLY A 170 2.03 -7.84 -14.28
CA GLY A 170 2.98 -7.28 -15.24
C GLY A 170 3.95 -8.35 -15.78
N PRO A 171 4.80 -7.96 -16.75
CA PRO A 171 5.83 -8.84 -17.26
C PRO A 171 6.91 -9.10 -16.20
N ARG A 172 7.42 -10.34 -16.17
CA ARG A 172 8.46 -10.84 -15.25
C ARG A 172 8.04 -10.92 -13.79
N ASP A 173 6.75 -11.01 -13.53
CA ASP A 173 6.24 -11.23 -12.18
C ASP A 173 6.40 -12.70 -11.79
N LEU A 174 6.71 -12.93 -10.53
CA LEU A 174 6.61 -14.25 -9.90
C LEU A 174 5.37 -14.24 -9.03
N VAL A 175 4.55 -15.27 -9.16
CA VAL A 175 3.20 -15.27 -8.61
C VAL A 175 2.96 -16.61 -7.94
N SER A 176 2.40 -16.65 -6.74
CA SER A 176 2.01 -17.85 -5.99
C SER A 176 0.62 -17.61 -5.41
N LEU A 177 -0.34 -18.48 -5.70
CA LEU A 177 -1.76 -18.21 -5.54
C LEU A 177 -2.48 -19.40 -4.97
N ASP A 178 -3.32 -19.15 -3.96
CA ASP A 178 -4.36 -20.07 -3.51
C ASP A 178 -5.73 -19.36 -3.55
N GLY A 179 -6.80 -20.12 -3.79
CA GLY A 179 -8.18 -19.61 -3.72
C GLY A 179 -8.55 -18.47 -4.68
N MET A 180 -8.27 -18.60 -5.99
CA MET A 180 -8.54 -17.53 -6.98
C MET A 180 -9.70 -17.77 -7.94
N ALA A 181 -10.44 -16.69 -8.26
CA ALA A 181 -11.51 -16.72 -9.25
C ALA A 181 -11.05 -16.34 -10.68
N HIS A 182 -10.32 -15.22 -10.86
CA HIS A 182 -9.93 -14.72 -12.18
C HIS A 182 -8.50 -14.14 -12.20
N CYS A 183 -7.70 -14.56 -13.18
CA CYS A 183 -6.34 -14.08 -13.39
C CYS A 183 -6.13 -13.60 -14.83
N TRP A 184 -5.71 -12.34 -14.98
CA TRP A 184 -5.29 -11.73 -16.24
C TRP A 184 -3.79 -11.51 -16.23
N VAL A 185 -3.15 -12.09 -17.23
CA VAL A 185 -1.71 -12.15 -17.26
C VAL A 185 -1.19 -11.41 -18.50
N GLY A 186 -0.25 -10.50 -18.29
CA GLY A 186 0.58 -9.97 -19.39
C GLY A 186 1.51 -11.04 -19.98
N GLN A 187 2.42 -10.65 -20.87
CA GLN A 187 3.43 -11.57 -21.41
C GLN A 187 4.31 -12.13 -20.27
N LEU A 188 4.23 -13.44 -20.00
CA LEU A 188 4.96 -14.13 -18.92
C LEU A 188 6.24 -14.79 -19.39
N ASP A 189 7.18 -14.91 -18.44
CA ASP A 189 8.32 -15.82 -18.49
C ASP A 189 8.05 -17.13 -17.67
N PHE A 190 7.02 -17.22 -16.81
CA PHE A 190 6.69 -18.43 -16.01
C PHE A 190 5.25 -18.46 -15.41
N VAL A 191 4.59 -19.63 -15.37
CA VAL A 191 3.27 -19.88 -14.73
C VAL A 191 3.38 -21.02 -13.69
N PRO A 192 2.95 -20.85 -12.43
CA PRO A 192 2.91 -21.93 -11.43
C PRO A 192 1.76 -22.92 -11.65
N ARG A 193 1.96 -24.14 -11.17
CA ARG A 193 1.19 -25.36 -11.49
C ARG A 193 -0.23 -25.40 -10.93
N ASP A 194 -0.56 -24.57 -9.95
CA ASP A 194 -1.76 -24.76 -9.11
C ASP A 194 -2.93 -23.80 -9.45
N VAL A 195 -2.83 -23.06 -10.56
CA VAL A 195 -3.83 -22.02 -10.95
C VAL A 195 -5.11 -22.60 -11.59
N ILE A 196 -5.28 -23.92 -11.66
CA ILE A 196 -6.40 -24.53 -12.42
C ILE A 196 -7.38 -25.25 -11.49
N SER A 197 -8.42 -24.54 -11.06
CA SER A 197 -9.63 -25.15 -10.50
C SER A 197 -10.90 -24.62 -11.17
N ASN A 198 -11.04 -24.88 -12.49
CA ASN A 198 -12.32 -25.32 -13.07
C ASN A 198 -12.13 -26.00 -14.45
N PRO A 199 -12.18 -27.34 -14.55
CA PRO A 199 -12.14 -28.05 -15.81
C PRO A 199 -13.57 -28.15 -16.36
N ARG A 200 -14.02 -27.14 -17.10
CA ARG A 200 -15.15 -27.37 -18.02
C ARG A 200 -14.89 -27.08 -19.48
N ASP A 201 -13.85 -26.33 -19.85
CA ASP A 201 -13.63 -26.07 -21.28
C ASP A 201 -12.18 -26.00 -21.73
N GLY A 202 -11.21 -26.45 -20.92
CA GLY A 202 -9.84 -26.76 -21.39
C GLY A 202 -9.19 -25.73 -22.32
N GLN A 203 -9.50 -24.44 -22.15
CA GLN A 203 -9.15 -23.40 -23.11
C GLN A 203 -8.48 -22.23 -22.40
N PHE A 204 -7.20 -22.07 -22.72
CA PHE A 204 -6.42 -20.89 -22.43
C PHE A 204 -6.40 -20.04 -23.71
N ASP A 205 -7.10 -18.90 -23.72
CA ASP A 205 -7.04 -17.96 -24.84
C ASP A 205 -5.99 -16.89 -24.53
N SER A 206 -4.72 -17.27 -24.67
CA SER A 206 -3.68 -16.28 -24.94
C SER A 206 -3.93 -15.80 -26.36
N GLY A 207 -4.15 -14.50 -26.59
CA GLY A 207 -4.47 -13.91 -27.91
C GLY A 207 -3.43 -14.11 -29.04
N PHE A 208 -2.61 -15.16 -28.97
CA PHE A 208 -1.68 -15.70 -29.96
C PHE A 208 -2.01 -17.14 -30.42
N GLY A 209 -3.10 -17.75 -29.94
CA GLY A 209 -3.56 -19.06 -30.42
C GLY A 209 -3.95 -20.04 -29.31
N ARG A 210 -4.70 -21.07 -29.72
CA ARG A 210 -5.31 -22.11 -28.88
C ARG A 210 -4.25 -23.14 -28.50
N TRP A 211 -3.91 -23.25 -27.21
CA TRP A 211 -2.97 -24.25 -26.71
C TRP A 211 -3.71 -25.46 -26.15
N ASP A 212 -3.48 -26.63 -26.75
CA ASP A 212 -3.98 -27.91 -26.23
C ASP A 212 -2.86 -28.60 -25.43
N PHE A 213 -3.05 -28.67 -24.10
CA PHE A 213 -2.08 -29.24 -23.17
C PHE A 213 -2.31 -30.73 -22.90
N SER A 214 -3.26 -31.38 -23.57
CA SER A 214 -3.62 -32.79 -23.33
C SER A 214 -2.54 -33.81 -23.76
N LEU A 215 -1.42 -33.37 -24.34
CA LEU A 215 -0.33 -34.24 -24.82
C LEU A 215 1.05 -34.02 -24.14
N MET A 216 1.21 -33.08 -23.20
CA MET A 216 2.55 -32.73 -22.66
C MET A 216 2.87 -33.37 -21.30
N ARG A 217 4.07 -33.96 -21.20
CA ARG A 217 4.56 -34.71 -20.02
C ARG A 217 5.26 -33.82 -18.98
N PRO A 218 5.38 -34.28 -17.71
CA PRO A 218 5.66 -33.43 -16.54
C PRO A 218 7.04 -32.77 -16.42
N TYR A 219 7.95 -32.90 -17.39
CA TYR A 219 9.38 -32.55 -17.20
C TYR A 219 10.03 -31.69 -18.29
N ASP A 220 9.30 -31.20 -19.29
CA ASP A 220 9.89 -30.36 -20.34
C ASP A 220 9.89 -28.87 -19.97
N PHE A 221 10.66 -28.49 -18.93
CA PHE A 221 10.94 -27.08 -18.62
C PHE A 221 12.45 -26.79 -18.65
N LEU A 222 13.05 -26.96 -19.83
CA LEU A 222 14.29 -26.26 -20.19
C LEU A 222 14.28 -25.96 -21.69
N ARG A 223 13.94 -24.73 -22.06
CA ARG A 223 14.54 -24.11 -23.24
C ARG A 223 14.66 -22.62 -23.07
N THR A 224 15.89 -22.22 -22.76
CA THR A 224 16.44 -20.90 -23.01
C THR A 224 16.21 -20.50 -24.47
N SER A 225 15.99 -19.20 -24.65
CA SER A 225 15.94 -18.51 -25.93
C SER A 225 17.07 -18.95 -26.86
N ALA A 226 16.72 -19.63 -27.96
CA ALA A 226 17.56 -19.71 -29.15
C ALA A 226 16.67 -19.83 -30.38
N GLY A 227 16.75 -18.85 -31.28
CA GLY A 227 16.25 -18.96 -32.65
C GLY A 227 15.16 -17.96 -33.01
N VAL A 228 15.59 -16.73 -33.30
CA VAL A 228 14.89 -15.87 -34.26
C VAL A 228 14.98 -16.54 -35.63
N ARG A 229 13.83 -16.73 -36.28
CA ARG A 229 13.70 -16.62 -37.74
C ARG A 229 12.46 -15.80 -38.03
#